data_AF-A0A7W7VHB2-F1
#
_entry.id   AF-A0A7W7VHB2-F1
#
_cell.length_a   1.000
_cell.length_b   1.000
_cell.length_c   1.000
_cell.angle_alpha   90.00
_cell.angle_beta   90.00
_cell.angle_gamma   90.00
#
_symmetry.space_group_name_H-M   'P 1'
#
loop_
_entity.id
_entity.type
_entity.pdbx_description
1 polymer ?
#
loop_
_entity_poly.entity_id
_entity_poly.type
_entity_poly.pdbx_seq_one_letter_code
_entity_poly.pdbx_strand_id
1 'polypeptide(L)'
;MSSPIFGQLETSLADYLTNITYRAQFGDEQAAALVARLELPRVVDALKAVLDEHTPDAHGRCPSCRTRRFGRAPAPCRAYLTAHLCLVVTEDETPEETTAPMRRQVAYGS
;
A
#
# COMPACT_ATOMS: atom_id res chain seq x y z
N MET A 1 4.06 -26.66 10.57
CA MET A 1 5.41 -26.76 9.95
C MET A 1 5.24 -26.38 8.49
N SER A 2 5.69 -25.20 8.09
CA SER A 2 5.58 -24.74 6.70
C SER A 2 6.44 -25.65 5.81
N SER A 3 5.88 -26.08 4.69
CA SER A 3 6.64 -26.83 3.68
C SER A 3 7.86 -26.01 3.24
N PRO A 4 9.04 -26.61 3.01
CA PRO A 4 10.26 -25.88 2.68
C PRO A 4 10.10 -24.99 1.42
N ILE A 5 9.24 -25.40 0.49
CA ILE A 5 8.88 -24.62 -0.71
C ILE A 5 8.14 -23.33 -0.34
N PHE A 6 7.18 -23.38 0.59
CA PHE A 6 6.46 -22.19 1.02
C PHE A 6 7.41 -21.21 1.73
N GLY A 7 8.31 -21.71 2.58
CA GLY A 7 9.32 -20.87 3.22
C GLY A 7 10.20 -20.14 2.21
N GLN A 8 10.63 -20.83 1.15
CA GLN A 8 11.44 -20.20 0.09
C GLN A 8 10.65 -19.11 -0.68
N LEU A 9 9.38 -19.37 -1.01
CA LEU A 9 8.51 -18.38 -1.66
C LEU A 9 8.32 -17.14 -0.78
N GLU A 10 8.04 -17.35 0.51
CA GLU A 10 7.86 -16.28 1.49
C GLU A 10 9.11 -15.41 1.62
N THR A 11 10.28 -16.02 1.80
CA THR A 11 11.56 -15.30 1.89
C THR A 11 11.86 -14.52 0.60
N SER A 12 11.73 -15.16 -0.56
CA SER A 12 12.02 -14.51 -1.85
C SER A 12 11.12 -13.30 -2.09
N LEU A 13 9.85 -13.37 -1.69
CA LEU A 13 8.92 -12.25 -1.83
C LEU A 13 9.24 -11.13 -0.84
N ALA A 14 9.55 -11.47 0.41
CA ALA A 14 9.93 -10.50 1.43
C ALA A 14 11.22 -9.75 1.05
N ASP A 15 12.22 -10.45 0.51
CA ASP A 15 13.47 -9.87 0.03
C ASP A 15 13.22 -8.92 -1.14
N TYR A 16 12.38 -9.32 -2.11
CA TYR A 16 11.99 -8.47 -3.23
C TYR A 16 11.33 -7.17 -2.77
N LEU A 17 10.30 -7.27 -1.91
CA LEU A 17 9.58 -6.10 -1.40
C LEU A 17 10.49 -5.18 -0.57
N THR A 18 11.39 -5.76 0.22
CA THR A 18 12.39 -5.01 1.00
C THR A 18 13.36 -4.27 0.07
N ASN A 19 13.83 -4.93 -0.99
CA ASN A 19 14.77 -4.34 -1.93
C ASN A 19 14.18 -3.15 -2.70
N ILE A 20 12.97 -3.28 -3.24
CA ILE A 20 12.33 -2.17 -3.97
C ILE A 20 12.04 -0.99 -3.03
N THR A 21 11.67 -1.27 -1.77
CA THR A 21 11.43 -0.25 -0.75
C THR A 21 12.72 0.48 -0.39
N TYR A 22 13.82 -0.26 -0.20
CA TYR A 22 15.13 0.32 0.06
C TYR A 22 15.60 1.21 -1.09
N ARG A 23 15.47 0.74 -2.33
CA ARG A 23 15.85 1.51 -3.53
C ARG A 23 15.01 2.78 -3.71
N ALA A 24 13.72 2.73 -3.37
CA ALA A 24 12.85 3.89 -3.44
C ALA A 24 13.19 4.94 -2.37
N GLN A 25 13.58 4.52 -1.15
CA GLN A 25 13.83 5.44 -0.04
C GLN A 25 15.27 5.97 0.03
N PHE A 26 16.25 5.13 -0.30
CA PHE A 26 17.67 5.42 -0.08
C PHE A 26 18.49 5.42 -1.38
N GLY A 27 17.88 5.07 -2.51
CA GLY A 27 18.53 5.14 -3.81
C GLY A 27 18.64 6.58 -4.33
N ASP A 28 19.46 6.77 -5.36
CA ASP A 28 19.50 8.02 -6.10
C ASP A 28 18.22 8.22 -6.94
N GLU A 29 18.06 9.41 -7.54
CA GLU A 29 16.89 9.76 -8.35
C GLU A 29 16.66 8.77 -9.50
N GLN A 30 17.74 8.25 -10.10
CA GLN A 30 17.66 7.28 -11.18
C GLN A 30 17.12 5.94 -10.66
N ALA A 31 17.61 5.47 -9.51
CA ALA A 31 17.11 4.26 -8.86
C ALA A 31 15.63 4.39 -8.49
N ALA A 32 15.22 5.53 -7.92
CA ALA A 32 13.83 5.82 -7.60
C ALA A 32 12.93 5.83 -8.85
N ALA A 33 13.38 6.48 -9.93
CA ALA A 33 12.66 6.51 -11.20
C ALA A 33 12.51 5.11 -11.83
N LEU A 34 13.52 4.25 -11.70
CA LEU A 34 13.44 2.87 -12.15
C LEU A 34 12.42 2.06 -11.31
N VAL A 35 12.39 2.23 -9.99
CA VAL A 35 11.39 1.59 -9.14
C VAL A 35 9.97 2.03 -9.55
N ALA A 36 9.75 3.34 -9.72
CA ALA A 36 8.46 3.88 -10.10
C ALA A 36 7.97 3.38 -11.47
N ARG A 37 8.86 3.25 -12.46
CA ARG A 37 8.49 2.87 -13.83
C ARG A 37 8.44 1.38 -14.07
N LEU A 38 9.28 0.59 -13.39
CA LEU A 38 9.44 -0.83 -13.68
C LEU A 38 8.82 -1.72 -12.62
N GLU A 39 8.99 -1.37 -11.34
CA GLU A 39 8.58 -2.26 -10.24
C GLU A 39 7.19 -1.91 -9.70
N LEU A 40 6.85 -0.62 -9.59
CA LEU A 40 5.54 -0.20 -9.09
C LEU A 40 4.38 -0.77 -9.92
N PRO A 41 4.40 -0.75 -11.27
CA PRO A 41 3.34 -1.37 -12.06
C PRO A 41 3.18 -2.87 -11.76
N ARG A 42 4.30 -3.59 -11.59
CA ARG A 42 4.28 -5.02 -11.24
C ARG A 42 3.69 -5.29 -9.87
N VAL A 43 4.01 -4.46 -8.88
CA VAL A 43 3.44 -4.55 -7.53
C VAL A 43 1.93 -4.27 -7.57
N VAL A 44 1.51 -3.26 -8.33
CA VAL A 44 0.08 -2.95 -8.54
C VAL A 44 -0.64 -4.12 -9.21
N ASP A 45 -0.06 -4.73 -10.23
CA ASP A 45 -0.65 -5.88 -10.92
C ASP A 45 -0.72 -7.11 -10.01
N ALA A 46 0.31 -7.37 -9.19
CA ALA A 46 0.28 -8.43 -8.19
C ALA A 46 -0.81 -8.18 -7.12
N LEU A 47 -0.96 -6.94 -6.64
CA LEU A 47 -2.02 -6.58 -5.71
C LEU A 47 -3.41 -6.78 -6.33
N LYS A 48 -3.62 -6.34 -7.57
CA LYS A 48 -4.88 -6.56 -8.30
C LYS A 48 -5.19 -8.04 -8.41
N ALA A 49 -4.21 -8.86 -8.82
CA ALA A 49 -4.38 -10.30 -8.93
C ALA A 49 -4.82 -10.92 -7.58
N VAL A 50 -4.21 -10.52 -6.47
CA VAL A 50 -4.62 -10.97 -5.13
C VAL A 50 -6.03 -10.51 -4.80
N LEU A 51 -6.38 -9.25 -5.07
CA LEU A 51 -7.72 -8.72 -4.80
C LEU A 51 -8.81 -9.39 -5.65
N ASP A 52 -8.50 -9.75 -6.89
CA ASP A 52 -9.41 -10.46 -7.80
C ASP A 52 -9.79 -11.85 -7.26
N GLU A 53 -8.94 -12.49 -6.46
CA GLU A 53 -9.29 -13.74 -5.75
C GLU A 53 -10.35 -13.54 -4.65
N HIS A 54 -10.62 -12.29 -4.25
CA HIS A 54 -11.45 -11.94 -3.12
C HIS A 54 -12.82 -11.35 -3.48
N THR A 55 -13.21 -11.17 -4.74
CA THR A 55 -14.56 -10.70 -5.20
C THR A 55 -15.65 -10.49 -4.11
N PRO A 56 -15.65 -9.36 -3.37
CA PRO A 56 -16.58 -9.15 -2.27
C PRO A 56 -17.98 -8.79 -2.79
N ASP A 57 -19.02 -9.22 -2.07
CA ASP A 57 -20.41 -8.85 -2.34
C ASP A 57 -20.72 -7.40 -1.94
N ALA A 58 -21.98 -6.97 -2.16
CA ALA A 58 -22.45 -5.64 -1.78
C ALA A 58 -22.35 -5.32 -0.28
N HIS A 59 -22.16 -6.33 0.57
CA HIS A 59 -21.93 -6.16 2.01
C HIS A 59 -20.44 -6.24 2.38
N GLY A 60 -19.55 -6.20 1.38
CA GLY A 60 -18.10 -6.26 1.55
C GLY A 60 -17.58 -7.65 1.90
N ARG A 61 -18.37 -8.73 1.71
CA ARG A 61 -18.02 -10.09 2.19
C ARG A 61 -17.56 -10.93 1.02
N CYS A 62 -16.48 -11.68 1.21
CA CYS A 62 -16.00 -12.60 0.18
C CYS A 62 -15.98 -14.06 0.63
N PRO A 63 -16.20 -15.01 -0.30
CA PRO A 63 -16.20 -16.43 0.03
C PRO A 63 -14.85 -16.91 0.58
N SER A 64 -13.74 -16.37 0.08
CA SER A 64 -12.37 -16.74 0.48
C SER A 64 -12.05 -16.38 1.94
N CYS A 65 -12.53 -15.23 2.44
CA CYS A 65 -12.37 -14.87 3.86
C CYS A 65 -13.45 -15.48 4.76
N ARG A 66 -14.58 -15.91 4.20
CA ARG A 66 -15.71 -16.49 4.93
C ARG A 66 -15.38 -17.92 5.36
N THR A 67 -14.53 -18.07 6.38
CA THR A 67 -14.38 -19.35 7.07
C THR A 67 -15.72 -19.67 7.74
N ARG A 68 -16.33 -20.80 7.38
CA ARG A 68 -17.63 -21.30 7.86
C ARG A 68 -17.58 -21.69 9.35
N ARG A 69 -17.17 -20.79 10.23
CA ARG A 69 -17.24 -20.96 11.69
C ARG A 69 -18.51 -20.29 12.19
N PHE A 70 -19.46 -21.14 12.59
CA PHE A 70 -20.68 -20.74 13.26
C PHE A 70 -20.35 -19.80 14.44
N GLY A 71 -20.99 -18.63 14.50
CA GLY A 71 -20.93 -17.72 15.64
C GLY A 71 -20.05 -16.47 15.52
N ARG A 72 -19.29 -16.27 14.44
CA ARG A 72 -18.61 -14.97 14.19
C ARG A 72 -19.47 -14.06 13.31
N ALA A 73 -19.63 -12.82 13.75
CA ALA A 73 -20.27 -11.76 12.98
C ALA A 73 -19.57 -11.63 11.61
N PRO A 74 -20.33 -11.35 10.54
CA PRO A 74 -19.74 -11.17 9.22
C PRO A 74 -18.75 -10.01 9.24
N ALA A 75 -17.47 -10.31 9.00
CA ALA A 75 -16.43 -9.31 8.84
C ALA A 75 -16.30 -8.92 7.36
N PRO A 76 -15.91 -7.67 7.04
CA PRO A 76 -15.55 -7.29 5.69
C PRO A 76 -14.35 -8.12 5.19
N CYS A 77 -14.21 -8.19 3.87
CA CYS A 77 -13.09 -8.85 3.21
C CYS A 77 -11.77 -8.28 3.73
N ARG A 78 -10.94 -9.13 4.34
CA ARG A 78 -9.70 -8.70 4.97
C ARG A 78 -8.69 -8.15 3.95
N ALA A 79 -8.60 -8.73 2.75
CA ALA A 79 -7.68 -8.27 1.72
C ALA A 79 -7.99 -6.82 1.28
N TYR A 80 -9.24 -6.57 0.84
CA TYR A 80 -9.70 -5.22 0.49
C TYR A 80 -9.60 -4.22 1.65
N LEU A 81 -9.97 -4.61 2.87
CA LEU A 81 -9.85 -3.72 4.03
C LEU A 81 -8.39 -3.34 4.29
N THR A 82 -7.48 -4.31 4.29
CA THR A 82 -6.05 -4.05 4.48
C THR A 82 -5.49 -3.18 3.37
N ALA A 83 -5.81 -3.46 2.11
CA ALA A 83 -5.36 -2.64 0.98
C ALA A 83 -5.86 -1.19 1.11
N HIS A 84 -7.14 -0.98 1.45
CA HIS A 84 -7.69 0.36 1.64
C HIS A 84 -7.02 1.12 2.80
N LEU A 85 -6.81 0.46 3.95
CA LEU A 85 -6.15 1.09 5.09
C LEU A 85 -4.71 1.47 4.78
N CYS A 86 -3.95 0.61 4.08
CA CYS A 86 -2.53 0.82 3.82
C CYS A 86 -2.22 1.72 2.61
N LEU A 87 -3.18 1.92 1.71
CA LEU A 87 -2.95 2.68 0.47
C LEU A 87 -3.78 3.95 0.37
N VAL A 88 -4.91 4.06 1.08
CA VAL A 88 -5.81 5.21 0.97
C VAL A 88 -5.82 6.00 2.26
N VAL A 89 -6.09 5.33 3.39
CA VAL A 89 -6.25 6.01 4.69
C VAL A 89 -4.91 6.57 5.20
N THR A 90 -3.78 5.96 4.85
CA THR A 90 -2.45 6.44 5.26
C THR A 90 -1.93 7.62 4.43
N GLU A 91 -2.55 7.95 3.29
CA GLU A 91 -2.14 9.07 2.44
C GLU A 91 -2.79 10.41 2.86
N ASP A 92 -3.93 10.38 3.57
CA ASP A 92 -4.65 11.58 4.03
C ASP A 92 -3.89 12.38 5.13
N GLU A 93 -2.81 11.83 5.69
CA GLU A 93 -2.01 12.45 6.77
C GLU A 93 -0.72 13.11 6.26
N THR A 94 -0.61 13.47 4.96
CA THR A 94 0.43 14.42 4.54
C THR A 94 0.00 15.82 4.96
N PRO A 95 0.74 16.52 5.86
CA PRO A 95 0.42 17.90 6.15
C PRO A 95 0.63 18.70 4.87
N GLU A 96 -0.48 19.17 4.30
CA GLU A 96 -0.50 20.19 3.27
C GLU A 96 0.46 21.30 3.72
N GLU A 97 1.49 21.54 2.91
CA GLU A 97 2.45 22.60 3.10
C GLU A 97 1.67 23.91 3.17
N THR A 98 1.36 24.33 4.40
CA THR A 98 0.70 25.59 4.71
C THR A 98 1.58 26.66 4.12
N THR A 99 1.21 27.12 2.93
CA THR A 99 1.82 28.26 2.25
C THR A 99 1.85 29.41 3.25
N ALA A 100 3.04 29.71 3.74
CA ALA A 100 3.26 30.78 4.70
C ALA A 100 2.68 32.09 4.13
N PRO A 101 1.90 32.86 4.92
CA PRO A 101 1.37 34.11 4.43
C PRO A 101 2.52 35.06 4.14
N MET A 102 2.59 35.51 2.88
CA MET A 102 3.50 36.53 2.38
C MET A 102 3.45 37.77 3.29
N ARG A 103 4.52 37.98 4.05
CA ARG A 103 4.69 39.14 4.93
C ARG A 103 4.75 40.40 4.07
N ARG A 104 3.64 41.16 4.02
CA ARG A 104 3.56 42.47 3.36
C ARG A 104 4.48 43.44 4.10
N GLN A 105 5.68 43.69 3.58
CA GLN A 105 6.52 44.81 4.03
C GLN A 105 5.85 46.11 3.57
N VAL A 106 5.30 46.86 4.51
CA VAL A 106 4.93 48.26 4.31
C VAL A 106 6.18 49.10 4.52
N ALA A 107 6.71 49.64 3.43
CA ALA A 107 7.73 50.67 3.47
C ALA A 107 7.09 51.97 3.99
N TYR A 108 7.48 52.43 5.17
CA TYR A 108 7.28 53.83 5.57
C TYR A 108 8.46 54.63 5.03
N GLY A 109 8.16 55.52 4.09
CA GLY A 109 9.09 56.52 3.58
C GLY A 109 9.02 57.82 4.38
N SER A 110 10.16 58.53 4.33
CA SER A 110 10.41 59.95 4.64
C SER A 110 10.54 60.35 6.10
#